data_AF-A0A7S0JBY3-F1
#
_entry.id   AF-A0A7S0JBY3-F1
#
_cell.length_a   1.000
_cell.length_b   1.000
_cell.length_c   1.000
_cell.angle_alpha   90.00
_cell.angle_beta   90.00
_cell.angle_gamma   90.00
#
_symmetry.space_group_name_H-M   'P 1'
#
loop_
_entity.id
_entity.type
_entity.pdbx_description
1 polymer ?
#
loop_
_entity_poly.entity_id
_entity_poly.type
_entity_poly.pdbx_seq_one_letter_code
_entity_poly.pdbx_strand_id
1 'polypeptide(L)'
;AAAAQMGMLRSERTLAPPAESLRGAVPALPIAALTPQNSRWERDAATSAPASGARIGDVRVSWSVNAADSASVLAAVGATGVMLPWRSGVTAKVAGLASTVNKLQEGAVSLDLFFSNLHDEINGRVWALRFVSLLLFWLSFFLFVRPLSIAPDIIPCIGPALGDLAGCLLGFASLVAAVSTFLFVTALCWLWFRPAVGVPLLL
;
A
#
# COMPACT_ATOMS: atom_id res chain seq x y z
N ALA A 1 -13.69 4.98 24.64
CA ALA A 1 -13.37 4.73 23.22
C ALA A 1 -13.92 5.90 22.42
N ALA A 2 -13.08 6.66 21.71
CA ALA A 2 -13.56 7.73 20.84
C ALA A 2 -14.27 7.11 19.64
N ALA A 3 -15.54 7.45 19.43
CA ALA A 3 -16.33 6.93 18.31
C ALA A 3 -15.76 7.45 16.99
N ALA A 4 -15.79 6.63 15.94
CA ALA A 4 -15.53 7.11 14.58
C ALA A 4 -16.65 8.08 14.22
N GLN A 5 -16.30 9.28 13.77
CA GLN A 5 -17.28 10.21 13.21
C GLN A 5 -16.84 10.55 11.80
N MET A 6 -17.74 10.32 10.84
CA MET A 6 -17.51 10.72 9.47
C MET A 6 -17.94 12.17 9.33
N GLY A 7 -16.99 13.03 8.96
CA GLY A 7 -17.24 14.44 8.71
C GLY A 7 -17.16 14.73 7.22
N MET A 8 -18.06 15.56 6.72
CA MET A 8 -17.94 16.16 5.40
C MET A 8 -17.19 17.49 5.53
N LEU A 9 -16.07 17.61 4.83
CA LEU A 9 -15.41 18.89 4.63
C LEU A 9 -15.93 19.47 3.33
N ARG A 10 -16.62 20.61 3.43
CA ARG A 10 -17.04 21.41 2.28
C ARG A 10 -16.06 22.57 2.16
N SER A 11 -15.44 22.74 0.99
CA SER A 11 -14.68 23.96 0.74
C SER A 11 -15.69 25.09 0.51
N GLU A 12 -15.78 26.04 1.44
CA GLU A 12 -16.63 27.23 1.26
C GLU A 12 -16.04 28.23 0.24
N ARG A 13 -14.83 27.96 -0.28
CA ARG A 13 -14.20 28.77 -1.32
C ARG A 13 -13.93 27.91 -2.56
N THR A 14 -14.54 28.31 -3.67
CA THR A 14 -14.10 27.92 -5.01
C THR A 14 -12.63 28.32 -5.14
N LEU A 15 -11.75 27.33 -5.37
CA LEU A 15 -10.34 27.58 -5.64
C LEU A 15 -10.18 28.11 -7.09
N ALA A 16 -10.66 29.33 -7.35
CA ALA A 16 -10.01 30.16 -8.34
C ALA A 16 -8.66 30.58 -7.76
N PRO A 17 -7.52 30.52 -8.48
CA PRO A 17 -6.22 30.73 -7.87
C PRO A 17 -6.12 32.17 -7.35
N PRO A 18 -6.08 32.42 -6.02
CA PRO A 18 -5.89 33.74 -5.50
C PRO A 18 -4.45 33.81 -5.00
N ALA A 19 -3.60 34.45 -5.79
CA ALA A 19 -2.39 35.03 -5.27
C ALA A 19 -2.78 36.13 -4.27
N GLU A 20 -2.96 35.80 -2.99
CA GLU A 20 -3.02 36.85 -1.97
C GLU A 20 -2.59 36.39 -0.57
N SER A 21 -1.75 37.25 0.00
CA SER A 21 -0.92 37.12 1.17
C SER A 21 -1.64 36.74 2.47
N LEU A 22 -1.07 35.79 3.23
CA LEU A 22 -1.38 35.60 4.65
C LEU A 22 -0.32 36.30 5.53
N ARG A 23 -0.70 37.41 6.16
CA ARG A 23 0.01 38.04 7.28
C ARG A 23 -0.53 37.50 8.61
N GLY A 24 0.35 37.09 9.52
CA GLY A 24 0.02 36.75 10.91
C GLY A 24 1.22 36.16 11.66
N ALA A 25 1.39 36.53 12.93
CA ALA A 25 2.64 36.47 13.72
C ALA A 25 3.21 35.07 14.04
N VAL A 26 4.54 35.02 14.19
CA VAL A 26 5.38 33.81 14.37
C VAL A 26 5.67 33.55 15.86
N PRO A 27 5.41 32.35 16.41
CA PRO A 27 5.98 31.93 17.70
C PRO A 27 7.37 31.31 17.53
N ALA A 28 8.28 31.63 18.44
CA ALA A 28 9.72 31.32 18.34
C ALA A 28 10.07 29.95 18.95
N LEU A 29 10.71 29.10 18.13
CA LEU A 29 11.48 27.91 18.50
C LEU A 29 12.76 27.85 17.61
N PRO A 30 13.78 27.03 17.89
CA PRO A 30 15.12 27.29 17.37
C PRO A 30 15.20 26.86 15.90
N ILE A 31 15.33 27.86 15.01
CA ILE A 31 15.17 27.82 13.53
C ILE A 31 13.69 27.77 13.06
N ALA A 32 12.81 28.62 13.61
CA ALA A 32 11.33 28.52 13.46
C ALA A 32 10.65 29.25 12.27
N ALA A 33 11.33 29.83 11.28
CA ALA A 33 10.61 30.42 10.15
C ALA A 33 11.37 30.39 8.84
N LEU A 34 10.86 29.62 7.87
CA LEU A 34 11.07 29.92 6.46
C LEU A 34 10.47 31.31 6.19
N THR A 35 11.30 32.34 6.24
CA THR A 35 10.90 33.68 5.79
C THR A 35 11.09 33.78 4.28
N PRO A 36 10.32 34.62 3.57
CA PRO A 36 10.51 34.81 2.12
C PRO A 36 11.94 35.22 1.73
N GLN A 37 12.72 35.76 2.67
CA GLN A 37 14.11 36.19 2.49
C GLN A 37 15.11 35.04 2.63
N ASN A 38 14.77 33.99 3.39
CA ASN A 38 15.63 32.85 3.69
C ASN A 38 15.17 31.55 3.02
N SER A 39 14.11 31.63 2.20
CA SER A 39 13.57 30.50 1.45
C SER A 39 13.61 30.79 -0.04
N ARG A 40 14.18 29.88 -0.82
CA ARG A 40 14.05 29.88 -2.28
C ARG A 40 12.88 28.98 -2.67
N TRP A 41 12.04 29.45 -3.58
CA TRP A 41 11.02 28.62 -4.20
C TRP A 41 11.60 27.85 -5.37
N GLU A 42 11.45 26.54 -5.36
CA GLU A 42 11.91 25.64 -6.41
C GLU A 42 10.76 24.71 -6.79
N ARG A 43 10.14 25.00 -7.95
CA ARG A 43 8.90 24.36 -8.43
C ARG A 43 7.82 24.36 -7.34
N ASP A 44 7.61 23.22 -6.69
CA ASP A 44 6.50 22.95 -5.78
C ASP A 44 6.91 22.99 -4.30
N ALA A 45 8.14 23.42 -4.01
CA ALA A 45 8.68 23.43 -2.65
C ALA A 45 9.47 24.71 -2.31
N ALA A 46 9.31 25.17 -1.08
CA ALA A 46 10.20 26.17 -0.48
C ALA A 46 11.39 25.44 0.17
N THR A 47 12.61 25.88 -0.12
CA THR A 47 13.85 25.32 0.42
C THR A 47 14.69 26.39 1.09
N SER A 48 15.31 26.08 2.24
CA SER A 48 16.30 26.95 2.88
C SER A 48 17.71 26.83 2.28
N ALA A 49 17.91 25.92 1.32
CA ALA A 49 19.23 25.64 0.76
C ALA A 49 19.79 26.80 -0.08
N PRO A 50 21.08 27.15 0.09
CA PRO A 50 21.74 28.15 -0.75
C PRO A 50 21.96 27.63 -2.19
N ALA A 51 22.07 28.55 -3.15
CA ALA A 51 22.24 28.22 -4.58
C ALA A 51 23.53 27.43 -4.90
N SER A 52 24.49 27.38 -3.97
CA SER A 52 25.74 26.65 -4.07
C SER A 52 25.62 25.15 -3.74
N GLY A 53 24.45 24.68 -3.30
CA GLY A 53 24.17 23.26 -3.03
C GLY A 53 23.59 23.03 -1.64
N ALA A 54 22.80 21.96 -1.51
CA ALA A 54 22.14 21.58 -0.26
C ALA A 54 23.16 21.10 0.79
N ARG A 55 22.98 21.54 2.04
CA ARG A 55 23.80 21.18 3.19
C ARG A 55 22.97 20.42 4.23
N ILE A 56 23.64 19.63 5.06
CA ILE A 56 23.01 18.96 6.19
C ILE A 56 22.46 20.04 7.14
N GLY A 57 21.14 20.03 7.38
CA GLY A 57 20.42 21.06 8.14
C GLY A 57 19.45 21.91 7.32
N ASP A 58 19.47 21.80 5.99
CA ASP A 58 18.50 22.48 5.14
C ASP A 58 17.11 21.83 5.20
N VAL A 59 16.07 22.66 5.24
CA VAL A 59 14.67 22.23 5.28
C VAL A 59 14.01 22.51 3.95
N ARG A 60 13.34 21.50 3.39
CA ARG A 60 12.46 21.62 2.23
C ARG A 60 11.02 21.35 2.65
N VAL A 61 10.13 22.29 2.37
CA VAL A 61 8.69 22.14 2.61
C VAL A 61 7.97 22.17 1.27
N SER A 62 7.22 21.11 0.97
CA SER A 62 6.33 21.03 -0.19
C SER A 62 4.89 20.99 0.28
N TRP A 63 4.03 21.78 -0.35
CA TRP A 63 2.60 21.73 -0.11
C TRP A 63 1.91 21.04 -1.28
N SER A 64 0.94 20.18 -0.98
CA SER A 64 0.01 19.65 -1.97
C SER A 64 -1.39 20.13 -1.59
N VAL A 65 -2.10 20.70 -2.55
CA VAL A 65 -3.49 21.12 -2.40
C VAL A 65 -4.29 20.30 -3.39
N ASN A 66 -5.35 19.65 -2.90
CA ASN A 66 -6.29 18.94 -3.76
C ASN A 66 -7.48 19.86 -4.04
N ALA A 67 -7.87 20.02 -5.31
CA ALA A 67 -8.94 20.91 -5.77
C ALA A 67 -10.34 20.30 -5.62
N ALA A 68 -10.53 19.43 -4.64
CA ALA A 68 -11.81 18.77 -4.39
C ALA A 68 -12.81 19.77 -3.78
N ASP A 69 -13.96 19.98 -4.44
CA ASP A 69 -15.04 20.84 -3.93
C ASP A 69 -15.66 20.30 -2.62
N SER A 70 -15.63 18.97 -2.45
CA SER A 70 -16.04 18.30 -1.22
C SER A 70 -15.15 17.09 -0.96
N ALA A 71 -14.88 16.81 0.32
CA ALA A 71 -14.14 15.63 0.73
C ALA A 71 -14.75 15.00 1.98
N SER A 72 -14.76 13.68 2.00
CA SER A 72 -15.18 12.85 3.11
C SER A 72 -13.95 12.37 3.88
N VAL A 73 -13.94 12.60 5.20
CA VAL A 73 -12.79 12.26 6.06
C VAL A 73 -13.19 11.25 7.11
N LEU A 74 -12.38 10.19 7.26
CA LEU A 74 -12.45 9.28 8.40
C LEU A 74 -11.37 9.65 9.41
N ALA A 75 -11.79 10.25 10.53
CA ALA A 75 -10.93 10.63 11.66
C ALA A 75 -11.72 10.56 12.98
N ALA A 76 -11.01 10.52 14.10
CA ALA A 76 -11.59 10.76 15.42
C ALA A 76 -11.61 12.27 15.70
N VAL A 77 -12.71 12.83 16.19
CA VAL A 77 -12.78 14.25 16.53
C VAL A 77 -12.40 14.43 18.00
N GLY A 78 -11.31 15.16 18.26
CA GLY A 78 -10.89 15.51 19.62
C GLY A 78 -11.80 16.58 20.23
N ALA A 79 -11.72 16.77 21.56
CA ALA A 79 -12.54 17.74 22.29
C ALA A 79 -12.38 19.19 21.81
N THR A 80 -11.26 19.52 21.15
CA THR A 80 -10.94 20.84 20.59
C THR A 80 -11.36 20.99 19.12
N GLY A 81 -12.07 20.01 18.54
CA GLY A 81 -12.43 19.99 17.11
C GLY A 81 -11.27 19.59 16.19
N VAL A 82 -10.10 19.25 16.75
CA VAL A 82 -8.95 18.76 15.98
C VAL A 82 -9.20 17.31 15.54
N MET A 83 -8.95 17.03 14.27
CA MET A 83 -9.01 15.68 13.72
C MET A 83 -7.79 14.88 14.18
N LEU A 84 -8.04 13.76 14.85
CA LEU A 84 -7.05 12.82 15.35
C LEU A 84 -7.19 11.48 14.60
N PRO A 85 -6.11 10.68 14.53
CA PRO A 85 -6.19 9.37 13.90
C PRO A 85 -7.22 8.46 14.55
N TRP A 86 -8.17 7.94 13.76
CA TRP A 86 -9.16 7.01 14.28
C TRP A 86 -8.54 5.64 14.51
N ARG A 87 -8.73 5.06 15.71
CA ARG A 87 -8.25 3.72 16.06
C ARG A 87 -9.39 2.72 15.91
N SER A 88 -9.20 1.72 15.06
CA SER A 88 -10.23 0.71 14.76
C SER A 88 -10.53 -0.28 15.89
N GLY A 89 -9.84 -0.14 17.04
CA GLY A 89 -9.93 -1.08 18.15
C GLY A 89 -9.26 -2.44 17.89
N VAL A 90 -8.80 -2.68 16.65
CA VAL A 90 -8.10 -3.90 16.26
C VAL A 90 -6.60 -3.63 16.22
N THR A 91 -5.84 -4.39 17.00
CA THR A 91 -4.37 -4.34 16.94
C THR A 91 -3.90 -5.08 15.69
N ALA A 92 -3.14 -4.39 14.84
CA ALA A 92 -2.48 -5.04 13.72
C ALA A 92 -1.53 -6.12 14.23
N LYS A 93 -1.70 -7.35 13.75
CA LYS A 93 -0.88 -8.50 14.15
C LYS A 93 0.50 -8.54 13.47
N VAL A 94 0.79 -7.58 12.59
CA VAL A 94 2.04 -7.46 11.83
C VAL A 94 2.74 -6.17 12.24
N ALA A 95 4.03 -6.28 12.57
CA ALA A 95 4.87 -5.12 12.87
C ALA A 95 4.93 -4.17 11.66
N GLY A 96 4.73 -2.87 11.89
CA GLY A 96 4.75 -1.85 10.84
C GLY A 96 3.39 -1.51 10.22
N LEU A 97 2.31 -2.24 10.54
CA LEU A 97 0.95 -1.83 10.17
C LEU A 97 0.36 -0.90 11.24
N ALA A 98 -0.14 0.26 10.80
CA ALA A 98 -0.82 1.20 11.69
C ALA A 98 -2.22 0.65 12.07
N SER A 99 -2.54 0.63 13.37
CA SER A 99 -3.89 0.39 13.88
C SER A 99 -4.80 1.63 13.79
N THR A 100 -4.26 2.72 13.24
CA THR A 100 -4.95 3.97 13.01
C THR A 100 -5.30 4.10 11.54
N VAL A 101 -6.54 4.45 11.23
CA VAL A 101 -7.00 4.74 9.87
C VAL A 101 -7.16 6.26 9.74
N ASN A 102 -6.42 6.82 8.77
CA ASN A 102 -6.56 8.19 8.30
C ASN A 102 -6.72 8.15 6.79
N LYS A 103 -7.95 8.28 6.33
CA LYS A 103 -8.26 8.21 4.90
C LYS A 103 -9.15 9.39 4.52
N LEU A 104 -8.78 10.01 3.42
CA LEU A 104 -9.52 11.08 2.77
C LEU A 104 -10.05 10.51 1.45
N GLN A 105 -11.34 10.73 1.18
CA GLN A 105 -11.93 10.42 -0.10
C GLN A 105 -12.57 11.69 -0.67
N GLU A 106 -12.36 11.94 -1.95
CA GLU A 106 -12.98 13.05 -2.66
C GLU A 106 -14.49 12.79 -2.89
N GLY A 107 -15.30 13.84 -2.76
CA GLY A 107 -16.75 13.80 -2.87
C GLY A 107 -17.50 13.65 -1.54
N ALA A 108 -18.80 13.91 -1.60
CA ALA A 108 -19.75 13.62 -0.52
C ALA A 108 -20.14 12.14 -0.58
N VAL A 109 -19.42 11.30 0.15
CA VAL A 109 -19.59 9.85 0.14
C VAL A 109 -20.29 9.43 1.42
N SER A 110 -21.29 8.54 1.33
CA SER A 110 -21.92 7.95 2.53
C SER A 110 -20.95 7.03 3.25
N LEU A 111 -21.17 6.80 4.56
CA LEU A 111 -20.29 5.95 5.37
C LEU A 111 -20.16 4.54 4.80
N ASP A 112 -21.27 3.94 4.37
CA ASP A 112 -21.28 2.59 3.82
C ASP A 112 -20.47 2.52 2.52
N LEU A 113 -20.62 3.52 1.64
CA LEU A 113 -19.90 3.56 0.37
C LEU A 113 -18.40 3.85 0.59
N PHE A 114 -18.04 4.64 1.60
CA PHE A 114 -16.65 4.89 1.98
C PHE A 114 -15.94 3.60 2.41
N PHE A 115 -16.56 2.81 3.29
CA PHE A 115 -15.99 1.52 3.69
C PHE A 115 -16.00 0.48 2.56
N SER A 116 -17.01 0.48 1.69
CA SER A 116 -17.02 -0.36 0.49
C SER A 116 -15.79 -0.08 -0.39
N ASN A 117 -15.54 1.19 -0.70
CA ASN A 117 -14.39 1.59 -1.52
C ASN A 117 -13.05 1.19 -0.89
N LEU A 118 -12.92 1.33 0.44
CA LEU A 118 -11.72 0.89 1.15
C LEU A 118 -11.51 -0.63 1.05
N HIS A 119 -12.59 -1.42 1.16
CA HIS A 119 -12.49 -2.86 0.99
C HIS A 119 -12.12 -3.25 -0.45
N ASP A 120 -12.68 -2.57 -1.44
CA ASP A 120 -12.38 -2.83 -2.86
C ASP A 120 -10.92 -2.49 -3.20
N GLU A 121 -10.39 -1.37 -2.68
CA GLU A 121 -8.97 -0.96 -2.85
C GLU A 121 -8.00 -2.01 -2.28
N ILE A 122 -8.38 -2.69 -1.20
CA ILE A 122 -7.58 -3.75 -0.58
C ILE A 122 -7.77 -5.07 -1.33
N ASN A 123 -9.01 -5.40 -1.71
CA ASN A 123 -9.33 -6.66 -2.36
C ASN A 123 -8.55 -6.83 -3.68
N GLY A 124 -8.53 -5.79 -4.53
CA GLY A 124 -7.76 -5.83 -5.78
C GLY A 124 -6.27 -6.06 -5.56
N ARG A 125 -5.66 -5.36 -4.60
CA ARG A 125 -4.23 -5.52 -4.25
C ARG A 125 -3.92 -6.91 -3.69
N VAL A 126 -4.79 -7.45 -2.84
CA VAL A 126 -4.62 -8.79 -2.26
C VAL A 126 -4.66 -9.86 -3.35
N TRP A 127 -5.62 -9.79 -4.27
CA TRP A 127 -5.71 -10.74 -5.38
C TRP A 127 -4.52 -10.65 -6.32
N ALA A 128 -4.07 -9.44 -6.67
CA ALA A 128 -2.88 -9.26 -7.48
C ALA A 128 -1.64 -9.91 -6.84
N LEU A 129 -1.41 -9.66 -5.54
CA LEU A 129 -0.30 -10.27 -4.81
C LEU A 129 -0.40 -11.80 -4.77
N ARG A 130 -1.60 -12.37 -4.62
CA ARG A 130 -1.80 -13.83 -4.65
C ARG A 130 -1.44 -14.45 -5.99
N PHE A 131 -1.89 -13.86 -7.10
CA PHE A 131 -1.54 -14.36 -8.44
C PHE A 131 -0.04 -14.25 -8.71
N VAL A 132 0.57 -13.14 -8.33
CA VAL A 132 2.02 -12.95 -8.45
C VAL A 132 2.77 -14.00 -7.63
N SER A 133 2.41 -14.20 -6.37
CA SER A 133 3.04 -15.21 -5.52
C SER A 133 2.90 -16.63 -6.09
N LEU A 134 1.71 -17.00 -6.59
CA LEU A 134 1.48 -18.30 -7.22
C LEU A 134 2.40 -18.50 -8.44
N LEU A 135 2.53 -17.47 -9.28
CA LEU A 135 3.39 -17.52 -10.47
C LEU A 135 4.87 -17.65 -10.09
N LEU A 136 5.31 -16.98 -9.02
CA LEU A 136 6.67 -17.13 -8.47
C LEU A 136 6.94 -18.55 -7.95
N PHE A 137 5.98 -19.16 -7.25
CA PHE A 137 6.10 -20.55 -6.80
C PHE A 137 6.18 -21.52 -7.97
N TRP A 138 5.31 -21.36 -8.97
CA TRP A 138 5.35 -22.18 -10.17
C TRP A 138 6.67 -22.05 -10.91
N LEU A 139 7.18 -20.83 -11.09
CA LEU A 139 8.47 -20.59 -11.72
C LEU A 139 9.62 -21.22 -10.93
N SER A 140 9.55 -21.17 -9.60
CA SER A 140 10.55 -21.79 -8.72
C SER A 140 10.61 -23.30 -8.94
N PHE A 141 9.47 -24.00 -8.89
CA PHE A 141 9.41 -25.43 -9.17
C PHE A 141 9.81 -25.77 -10.61
N PHE A 142 9.42 -24.95 -11.58
CA PHE A 142 9.82 -25.13 -12.97
C PHE A 142 11.35 -25.05 -13.14
N LEU A 143 12.02 -24.11 -12.45
CA LEU A 143 13.48 -24.04 -12.44
C LEU A 143 14.13 -25.25 -11.76
N PHE A 144 13.54 -25.78 -10.68
CA PHE A 144 14.05 -26.97 -10.00
C PHE A 144 13.95 -28.24 -10.85
N VAL A 145 12.89 -28.38 -11.65
CA VAL A 145 12.60 -29.61 -12.40
C VAL A 145 13.26 -29.61 -13.80
N ARG A 146 13.58 -28.44 -14.36
CA ARG A 146 14.30 -28.31 -15.64
C ARG A 146 15.59 -29.13 -15.77
N PRO A 147 16.53 -29.16 -14.81
CA PRO A 147 17.73 -30.00 -14.94
C PRO A 147 17.42 -31.51 -14.93
N LEU A 148 16.23 -31.93 -14.51
CA LEU A 148 15.81 -33.33 -14.58
C LEU A 148 15.31 -33.70 -15.99
N SER A 149 14.78 -32.75 -16.76
CA SER A 149 14.21 -33.02 -18.09
C SER A 149 15.27 -33.29 -19.17
N ILE A 150 16.54 -32.96 -18.92
CA ILE A 150 17.66 -33.23 -19.83
C ILE A 150 18.29 -34.62 -19.63
N ALA A 151 17.93 -35.33 -18.55
CA ALA A 151 18.45 -36.68 -18.27
C ALA A 151 18.01 -37.77 -19.29
N PRO A 152 16.78 -37.75 -19.83
CA PRO A 152 16.32 -38.75 -20.81
C PRO A 152 16.98 -38.63 -22.19
N ASP A 153 17.48 -37.44 -22.57
CA ASP A 153 18.13 -37.20 -23.86
C ASP A 153 19.46 -37.96 -24.03
N ILE A 154 19.95 -38.58 -22.96
CA ILE A 154 21.16 -39.42 -22.95
C ILE A 154 20.90 -40.78 -23.64
N ILE A 155 19.65 -41.20 -23.85
CA ILE A 155 19.30 -42.49 -24.48
C ILE A 155 19.02 -42.29 -25.99
N PRO A 156 19.88 -42.81 -26.89
CA PRO A 156 19.68 -42.67 -28.33
C PRO A 156 18.43 -43.45 -28.79
N CYS A 157 17.67 -42.87 -29.72
CA CYS A 157 16.47 -43.39 -30.42
C CYS A 157 15.09 -43.04 -29.85
N ILE A 158 14.91 -42.83 -28.54
CA ILE A 158 13.59 -42.48 -27.95
C ILE A 158 13.65 -41.13 -27.20
N GLY A 159 14.86 -40.60 -26.98
CA GLY A 159 15.12 -39.33 -26.29
C GLY A 159 14.18 -38.17 -26.65
N PRO A 160 13.98 -37.81 -27.93
CA PRO A 160 13.16 -36.65 -28.29
C PRO A 160 11.67 -36.79 -27.91
N ALA A 161 11.08 -37.98 -28.15
CA ALA A 161 9.67 -38.22 -27.83
C ALA A 161 9.43 -38.38 -26.32
N LEU A 162 10.38 -38.98 -25.60
CA LEU A 162 10.35 -39.07 -24.13
C LEU A 162 10.63 -37.71 -23.48
N GLY A 163 11.48 -36.88 -24.06
CA GLY A 163 11.79 -35.53 -23.60
C GLY A 163 10.56 -34.61 -23.66
N ASP A 164 9.82 -34.63 -24.77
CA ASP A 164 8.60 -33.83 -24.92
C ASP A 164 7.47 -34.32 -23.98
N LEU A 165 7.29 -35.64 -23.85
CA LEU A 165 6.29 -36.22 -22.95
C LEU A 165 6.64 -35.98 -21.47
N ALA A 166 7.91 -36.17 -21.10
CA ALA A 166 8.41 -35.88 -19.76
C ALA A 166 8.33 -34.38 -19.46
N GLY A 167 8.65 -33.50 -20.40
CA GLY A 167 8.51 -32.05 -20.25
C GLY A 167 7.08 -31.63 -19.94
N CYS A 168 6.09 -32.17 -20.65
CA CYS A 168 4.67 -31.91 -20.40
C CYS A 168 4.22 -32.44 -19.04
N LEU A 169 4.58 -33.69 -18.69
CA LEU A 169 4.22 -34.30 -17.41
C LEU A 169 4.89 -33.60 -16.22
N LEU A 170 6.16 -33.24 -16.35
CA LEU A 170 6.91 -32.50 -15.34
C LEU A 170 6.38 -31.06 -15.20
N GLY A 171 5.97 -30.43 -16.30
CA GLY A 171 5.29 -29.14 -16.29
C GLY A 171 3.97 -29.18 -15.51
N PHE A 172 3.10 -30.14 -15.79
CA PHE A 172 1.84 -30.32 -15.06
C PHE A 172 2.06 -30.69 -13.60
N ALA A 173 2.98 -31.63 -13.31
CA ALA A 173 3.34 -32.01 -11.96
C ALA A 173 3.90 -30.83 -11.15
N SER A 174 4.72 -29.98 -11.78
CA SER A 174 5.26 -28.76 -11.15
C SER A 174 4.16 -27.77 -10.79
N LEU A 175 3.11 -27.64 -11.61
CA LEU A 175 1.96 -26.78 -11.33
C LEU A 175 1.17 -27.29 -10.13
N VAL A 176 0.86 -28.59 -10.09
CA VAL A 176 0.13 -29.21 -8.97
C VAL A 176 0.93 -29.09 -7.67
N ALA A 177 2.24 -29.36 -7.71
CA ALA A 177 3.13 -29.22 -6.56
C ALA A 177 3.23 -27.76 -6.08
N ALA A 178 3.32 -26.80 -7.01
CA ALA A 178 3.36 -25.38 -6.71
C ALA A 178 2.05 -24.90 -6.06
N VAL A 179 0.89 -25.29 -6.60
CA VAL A 179 -0.43 -24.95 -6.03
C VAL A 179 -0.58 -25.55 -4.63
N SER A 180 -0.25 -26.83 -4.45
CA SER A 180 -0.35 -27.50 -3.14
C SER A 180 0.54 -26.83 -2.10
N THR A 181 1.78 -26.50 -2.45
CA THR A 181 2.73 -25.84 -1.54
C THR A 181 2.29 -24.41 -1.22
N PHE A 182 1.80 -23.68 -2.23
CA PHE A 182 1.28 -22.31 -2.07
C PHE A 182 0.07 -22.28 -1.13
N LEU A 183 -0.89 -23.21 -1.31
CA LEU A 183 -2.06 -23.33 -0.44
C LEU A 183 -1.64 -23.68 1.00
N PHE A 184 -0.69 -24.61 1.17
CA PHE A 184 -0.20 -24.99 2.50
C PHE A 184 0.47 -23.83 3.24
N VAL A 185 1.40 -23.11 2.59
CA VAL A 185 2.06 -21.93 3.18
C VAL A 185 1.04 -20.84 3.49
N THR A 186 0.06 -20.66 2.61
CA THR A 186 -1.05 -19.72 2.85
C THR A 186 -1.88 -20.16 4.05
N ALA A 187 -2.26 -21.43 4.18
CA ALA A 187 -3.03 -21.94 5.31
C ALA A 187 -2.34 -21.66 6.65
N LEU A 188 -1.02 -21.93 6.73
CA LEU A 188 -0.21 -21.66 7.92
C LEU A 188 -0.19 -20.17 8.28
N CYS A 189 -0.03 -19.30 7.27
CA CYS A 189 -0.09 -17.85 7.47
C CYS A 189 -1.47 -17.42 8.00
N TRP A 190 -2.56 -17.92 7.41
CA TRP A 190 -3.92 -17.59 7.81
C TRP A 190 -4.29 -18.12 9.20
N LEU A 191 -3.66 -19.19 9.69
CA LEU A 191 -3.87 -19.68 11.05
C LEU A 191 -3.51 -18.63 12.11
N TRP A 192 -2.45 -17.84 11.88
CA TRP A 192 -2.02 -16.76 12.78
C TRP A 192 -2.95 -15.53 12.70
N PHE A 193 -3.32 -15.13 11.48
CA PHE A 193 -4.08 -13.91 11.25
C PHE A 193 -5.59 -14.09 11.48
N ARG A 194 -6.18 -15.16 10.94
CA ARG A 194 -7.63 -15.46 10.93
C ARG A 194 -7.86 -16.98 11.03
N PRO A 195 -7.82 -17.55 12.25
CA PRO A 195 -7.90 -19.00 12.46
C PRO A 195 -9.19 -19.63 11.89
N ALA A 196 -10.31 -18.90 11.87
CA ALA A 196 -11.57 -19.36 11.29
C ALA A 196 -11.47 -19.70 9.78
N VAL A 197 -10.56 -19.05 9.05
CA VAL A 197 -10.31 -19.31 7.63
C VAL A 197 -9.10 -20.24 7.47
N GLY A 198 -8.11 -20.16 8.35
CA GLY A 198 -6.88 -20.97 8.27
C GLY A 198 -7.13 -22.47 8.48
N VAL A 199 -7.93 -22.85 9.48
CA VAL A 199 -8.23 -24.27 9.79
C VAL A 199 -8.89 -25.01 8.61
N PRO A 200 -9.99 -24.53 7.99
CA PRO A 200 -10.61 -25.23 6.87
C PRO A 200 -9.76 -25.23 5.59
N LEU A 201 -8.74 -24.37 5.49
CA LEU A 201 -7.82 -24.35 4.35
C LEU A 201 -6.69 -25.38 4.50
N LEU A 202 -6.50 -25.92 5.71
CA LEU A 202 -5.46 -26.89 6.06
C LEU A 202 -5.98 -28.33 6.05
N LEU A 203 -7.28 -28.52 6.30
CA LEU A 203 -8.02 -29.79 6.18
C LEU A 203 -8.38 -30.08 4.72
#